data_AF-A0A8S9LBD6-F1
#
_entry.id   AF-A0A8S9LBD6-F1
#
_cell.length_a   1.000
_cell.length_b   1.000
_cell.length_c   1.000
_cell.angle_alpha   90.00
_cell.angle_beta   90.00
_cell.angle_gamma   90.00
#
_symmetry.space_group_name_H-M   'P 1'
#
loop_
_entity.id
_entity.type
_entity.pdbx_description
1 polymer ?
#
loop_
_entity_poly.entity_id
_entity_poly.type
_entity_poly.pdbx_seq_one_letter_code
_entity_poly.pdbx_strand_id
1 'polypeptide(L)'
;MHEYFLRDHTHQGELAKAFGKLLTELWSSGTNAVAPRVFKKKVDKAAPQFTGHYQHDSHELLLALLTGLHQDSDIVNVFQGQCKSSLVCPVCGETANTYDSFTSLSLPLPSTPTPSISLISCLEEYLAEEPLGPDNMWFCPQCKKQRQANKKLDLWKLPEILMFQLKRFRTSKYFLKKIDAFVDFPVDELDLSKYVENGESCLYELYAVCNHDGGIGLGHYTAYAKMIDDDNEWYCYDDSLVSPVDESEIKSKAAYLLFYRRRVGSESAEVIQAGGSVEEFFLLQTFCCYGTSL
;
A
#
# COMPACT_ATOMS: atom_id res chain seq x y z
N MET A 1 11.19 -16.88 20.71
CA MET A 1 10.42 -15.70 20.23
C MET A 1 9.82 -16.08 18.87
N HIS A 2 8.93 -17.07 18.84
CA HIS A 2 8.45 -17.71 17.59
C HIS A 2 7.06 -18.36 17.76
N GLU A 3 6.13 -17.68 18.43
CA GLU A 3 4.82 -18.28 18.77
C GLU A 3 3.58 -17.41 18.46
N TYR A 4 3.72 -16.35 17.65
CA TYR A 4 2.56 -15.55 17.20
C TYR A 4 1.89 -16.07 15.91
N PHE A 5 2.39 -17.15 15.30
CA PHE A 5 2.05 -17.53 13.92
C PHE A 5 1.10 -18.72 13.73
N LEU A 6 0.39 -19.19 14.75
CA LEU A 6 -0.51 -20.35 14.56
C LEU A 6 -1.81 -20.16 15.32
N ARG A 7 -2.80 -19.54 14.64
CA ARG A 7 -4.21 -19.84 14.88
C ARG A 7 -4.75 -20.57 13.65
N ASP A 8 -5.56 -21.57 13.93
CA ASP A 8 -5.88 -22.66 13.01
C ASP A 8 -6.93 -22.26 11.95
N HIS A 9 -6.80 -22.92 10.79
CA HIS A 9 -7.71 -22.98 9.61
C HIS A 9 -7.57 -21.85 8.57
N THR A 10 -7.25 -22.08 7.28
CA THR A 10 -7.77 -23.13 6.36
C THR A 10 -6.74 -23.63 5.33
N HIS A 11 -5.47 -23.22 5.40
CA HIS A 11 -4.36 -23.68 4.54
C HIS A 11 -3.09 -24.08 5.32
N GLN A 12 -3.22 -24.58 6.56
CA GLN A 12 -2.10 -25.00 7.44
C GLN A 12 -0.93 -23.99 7.56
N GLY A 13 -1.14 -22.70 7.29
CA GLY A 13 -0.06 -21.72 7.33
C GLY A 13 1.00 -21.88 6.23
N GLU A 14 0.75 -22.62 5.13
CA GLU A 14 1.83 -22.93 4.17
C GLU A 14 2.46 -21.68 3.53
N LEU A 15 1.64 -20.66 3.21
CA LEU A 15 2.10 -19.41 2.63
C LEU A 15 2.85 -18.58 3.67
N ALA A 16 2.27 -18.42 4.86
CA ALA A 16 2.91 -17.71 5.98
C ALA A 16 4.24 -18.36 6.39
N LYS A 17 4.31 -19.69 6.45
CA LYS A 17 5.56 -20.44 6.73
C LYS A 17 6.61 -20.23 5.64
N ALA A 18 6.22 -20.27 4.37
CA ALA A 18 7.14 -20.02 3.27
C ALA A 18 7.64 -18.57 3.25
N PHE A 19 6.76 -17.63 3.57
CA PHE A 19 7.09 -16.22 3.73
C PHE A 19 8.08 -16.01 4.89
N GLY A 20 7.77 -16.48 6.10
CA GLY A 20 8.67 -16.38 7.26
C GLY A 20 10.02 -17.09 7.06
N LYS A 21 10.05 -18.21 6.32
CA LYS A 21 11.31 -18.85 5.93
C LYS A 21 12.13 -17.98 4.99
N LEU A 22 11.51 -17.37 3.98
CA LEU A 22 12.19 -16.44 3.07
C LEU A 22 12.76 -15.25 3.84
N LEU A 23 12.00 -14.69 4.78
CA LEU A 23 12.49 -13.62 5.67
C LEU A 23 13.73 -14.05 6.44
N THR A 24 13.69 -15.24 7.05
CA THR A 24 14.83 -15.78 7.81
C THR A 24 16.07 -15.95 6.92
N GLU A 25 15.89 -16.44 5.69
CA GLU A 25 16.97 -16.59 4.71
C GLU A 25 17.56 -15.23 4.31
N LEU A 26 16.71 -14.21 4.08
CA LEU A 26 17.20 -12.86 3.74
C LEU A 26 18.03 -12.24 4.87
N TRP A 27 17.68 -12.48 6.13
CA TRP A 27 18.36 -11.88 7.29
C TRP A 27 19.54 -12.68 7.85
N SER A 28 19.49 -14.01 7.79
CA SER A 28 20.40 -14.89 8.55
C SER A 28 21.39 -15.66 7.69
N SER A 29 21.23 -15.64 6.36
CA SER A 29 22.04 -16.47 5.47
C SER A 29 23.47 -15.95 5.26
N GLY A 30 23.73 -14.66 5.53
CA GLY A 30 24.99 -14.00 5.15
C GLY A 30 25.25 -14.02 3.64
N THR A 31 24.22 -14.32 2.84
CA THR A 31 24.29 -14.33 1.38
C THR A 31 23.83 -13.00 0.80
N ASN A 32 24.42 -12.61 -0.32
CA ASN A 32 24.07 -11.35 -1.00
C ASN A 32 22.73 -11.41 -1.74
N ALA A 33 22.19 -12.60 -2.04
CA ALA A 33 20.91 -12.76 -2.74
C ALA A 33 20.27 -14.13 -2.47
N VAL A 34 18.94 -14.15 -2.31
CA VAL A 34 18.15 -15.36 -2.07
C VAL A 34 17.12 -15.51 -3.19
N ALA A 35 17.13 -16.65 -3.88
CA ALA A 35 16.13 -16.96 -4.91
C ALA A 35 14.84 -17.52 -4.28
N PRO A 36 13.69 -16.83 -4.36
CA PRO A 36 12.54 -17.14 -3.51
C PRO A 36 11.64 -18.26 -4.07
N ARG A 37 12.21 -19.29 -4.70
CA ARG A 37 11.49 -20.34 -5.46
C ARG A 37 10.41 -21.07 -4.66
N VAL A 38 10.66 -21.34 -3.38
CA VAL A 38 9.70 -22.03 -2.50
C VAL A 38 8.50 -21.13 -2.24
N PHE A 39 8.76 -19.85 -1.94
CA PHE A 39 7.71 -18.87 -1.72
C PHE A 39 6.90 -18.63 -2.99
N LYS A 40 7.52 -18.49 -4.17
CA LYS A 40 6.78 -18.38 -5.45
C LYS A 40 5.81 -19.53 -5.67
N LYS A 41 6.25 -20.77 -5.47
CA LYS A 41 5.37 -21.95 -5.62
C LYS A 41 4.17 -21.91 -4.68
N LYS A 42 4.31 -21.33 -3.48
CA LYS A 42 3.19 -21.16 -2.55
C LYS A 42 2.26 -20.02 -2.98
N VAL A 43 2.80 -18.92 -3.49
CA VAL A 43 2.00 -17.83 -4.10
C VAL A 43 1.20 -18.36 -5.29
N ASP A 44 1.80 -19.11 -6.21
CA ASP A 44 1.11 -19.68 -7.39
C ASP A 44 -0.07 -20.57 -7.01
N LYS A 45 0.07 -21.31 -5.90
CA LYS A 45 -1.00 -22.17 -5.39
C LYS A 45 -2.11 -21.35 -4.70
N ALA A 46 -1.75 -20.30 -3.98
CA ALA A 46 -2.70 -19.47 -3.22
C ALA A 46 -3.43 -18.45 -4.09
N ALA A 47 -2.76 -17.94 -5.13
CA ALA A 47 -3.26 -16.91 -6.05
C ALA A 47 -2.86 -17.29 -7.49
N PRO A 48 -3.62 -18.19 -8.14
CA PRO A 48 -3.27 -18.75 -9.44
C PRO A 48 -3.07 -17.74 -10.57
N GLN A 49 -3.60 -16.52 -10.45
CA GLN A 49 -3.40 -15.45 -11.41
C GLN A 49 -1.93 -15.02 -11.56
N PHE A 50 -1.08 -15.29 -10.57
CA PHE A 50 0.37 -15.01 -10.61
C PHE A 50 1.21 -16.21 -11.10
N THR A 51 0.55 -17.29 -11.53
CA THR A 51 1.24 -18.48 -12.03
C THR A 51 1.99 -18.17 -13.33
N GLY A 52 3.20 -18.71 -13.45
CA GLY A 52 4.07 -18.50 -14.60
C GLY A 52 5.05 -17.36 -14.39
N HIS A 53 5.43 -16.73 -15.51
CA HIS A 53 6.55 -15.80 -15.64
C HIS A 53 6.12 -14.51 -16.37
N TYR A 54 4.84 -14.18 -16.28
CA TYR A 54 4.31 -12.95 -16.86
C TYR A 54 4.54 -11.79 -15.89
N GLN A 55 4.58 -10.57 -16.42
CA GLN A 55 4.63 -9.38 -15.59
C GLN A 55 3.26 -9.14 -14.93
N HIS A 56 3.29 -8.69 -13.69
CA HIS A 56 2.11 -8.46 -12.87
C HIS A 56 2.16 -7.08 -12.21
N ASP A 57 1.01 -6.62 -11.73
CA ASP A 57 0.93 -5.41 -10.92
C ASP A 57 1.39 -5.71 -9.49
N SER A 58 2.41 -5.00 -9.00
CA SER A 58 2.94 -5.21 -7.65
C SER A 58 1.91 -4.92 -6.56
N HIS A 59 0.95 -4.02 -6.81
CA HIS A 59 -0.15 -3.74 -5.90
C HIS A 59 -1.12 -4.93 -5.79
N GLU A 60 -1.43 -5.58 -6.91
CA GLU A 60 -2.31 -6.75 -6.94
C GLU A 60 -1.65 -7.93 -6.19
N LEU A 61 -0.37 -8.17 -6.44
CA LEU A 61 0.41 -9.20 -5.74
C LEU A 61 0.46 -8.94 -4.23
N LEU A 62 0.69 -7.69 -3.84
CA LEU A 62 0.73 -7.28 -2.45
C LEU A 62 -0.61 -7.52 -1.73
N LEU A 63 -1.73 -7.08 -2.33
CA LEU A 63 -3.05 -7.30 -1.76
C LEU A 63 -3.40 -8.79 -1.66
N ALA A 64 -3.05 -9.59 -2.67
CA ALA A 64 -3.25 -11.04 -2.64
C ALA A 64 -2.41 -11.71 -1.54
N LEU A 65 -1.16 -11.30 -1.36
CA LEU A 65 -0.33 -11.84 -0.28
C LEU A 65 -0.86 -11.43 1.09
N LEU A 66 -1.18 -10.16 1.31
CA LEU A 66 -1.76 -9.69 2.58
C LEU A 66 -3.03 -10.47 2.91
N THR A 67 -3.91 -10.68 1.92
CA THR A 67 -5.12 -11.49 2.09
C THR A 67 -4.79 -12.93 2.47
N GLY A 68 -3.81 -13.54 1.82
CA GLY A 68 -3.36 -14.90 2.13
C GLY A 68 -2.71 -15.01 3.51
N LEU A 69 -1.90 -14.03 3.90
CA LEU A 69 -1.25 -13.97 5.21
C LEU A 69 -2.24 -13.66 6.34
N HIS A 70 -3.31 -12.90 6.08
CA HIS A 70 -4.34 -12.60 7.07
C HIS A 70 -5.02 -13.85 7.61
N GLN A 71 -5.16 -14.88 6.78
CA GLN A 71 -5.77 -16.15 7.19
C GLN A 71 -4.94 -16.87 8.25
N ASP A 72 -3.63 -16.61 8.31
CA ASP A 72 -2.67 -17.33 9.14
C ASP A 72 -1.94 -16.40 10.15
N SER A 73 -2.17 -15.08 10.12
CA SER A 73 -1.47 -14.09 10.94
C SER A 73 -2.22 -12.76 11.07
N ASP A 74 -1.85 -11.98 12.09
CA ASP A 74 -2.38 -10.63 12.35
C ASP A 74 -1.67 -9.54 11.54
N ILE A 75 -0.82 -9.91 10.56
CA ILE A 75 0.00 -8.95 9.80
C ILE A 75 -0.81 -7.90 9.04
N VAL A 76 -2.04 -8.22 8.65
CA VAL A 76 -2.91 -7.23 7.97
C VAL A 76 -3.35 -6.12 8.90
N ASN A 77 -3.39 -6.37 10.21
CA ASN A 77 -3.84 -5.37 11.19
C ASN A 77 -2.93 -4.13 11.20
N VAL A 78 -1.63 -4.28 10.90
CA VAL A 78 -0.70 -3.13 10.85
C VAL A 78 -0.94 -2.24 9.64
N PHE A 79 -1.50 -2.78 8.55
CA PHE A 79 -1.89 -2.04 7.34
C PHE A 79 -3.35 -1.58 7.35
N GLN A 80 -4.17 -2.10 8.27
CA GLN A 80 -5.62 -1.92 8.22
C GLN A 80 -6.06 -0.58 8.84
N GLY A 81 -6.50 0.33 7.97
CA GLY A 81 -7.23 1.53 8.33
C GLY A 81 -8.74 1.38 8.11
N GLN A 82 -9.48 2.45 8.39
CA GLN A 82 -10.92 2.53 8.16
C GLN A 82 -11.28 3.89 7.55
N CYS A 83 -12.09 3.87 6.49
CA CYS A 83 -12.71 5.05 5.91
C CYS A 83 -14.20 5.08 6.29
N LYS A 84 -14.73 6.29 6.49
CA LYS A 84 -16.16 6.55 6.63
C LYS A 84 -16.68 7.08 5.30
N SER A 85 -17.57 6.34 4.66
CA SER A 85 -18.26 6.76 3.43
C SER A 85 -19.62 7.32 3.80
N SER A 86 -19.81 8.61 3.54
CA SER A 86 -21.04 9.34 3.83
C SER A 86 -21.80 9.61 2.54
N LEU A 87 -23.08 9.20 2.47
CA LEU A 87 -24.00 9.51 1.39
C LEU A 87 -25.06 10.49 1.87
N VAL A 88 -25.14 11.67 1.27
CA VAL A 88 -26.10 12.72 1.63
C VAL A 88 -27.12 12.92 0.52
N CYS A 89 -28.41 12.82 0.84
CA CYS A 89 -29.48 13.13 -0.09
C CYS A 89 -29.54 14.65 -0.35
N PRO A 90 -29.40 15.13 -1.60
CA PRO A 90 -29.43 16.57 -1.88
C PRO A 90 -30.83 17.20 -1.74
N VAL A 91 -31.89 16.38 -1.60
CA VAL A 91 -33.28 16.86 -1.53
C VAL A 91 -33.80 16.94 -0.10
N CYS A 92 -33.55 15.91 0.71
CA CYS A 92 -34.10 15.80 2.07
C CYS A 92 -33.05 15.83 3.18
N GLY A 93 -31.75 15.81 2.85
CA GLY A 93 -30.66 15.82 3.82
C GLY A 93 -30.42 14.49 4.54
N GLU A 94 -31.21 13.44 4.26
CA GLU A 94 -30.98 12.10 4.83
C GLU A 94 -29.55 11.63 4.53
N THR A 95 -28.86 11.13 5.56
CA THR A 95 -27.47 10.74 5.50
C THR A 95 -27.33 9.25 5.83
N ALA A 96 -26.60 8.51 5.00
CA ALA A 96 -26.23 7.12 5.27
C ALA A 96 -24.71 7.00 5.36
N ASN A 97 -24.22 6.39 6.45
CA ASN A 97 -22.79 6.21 6.70
C ASN A 97 -22.44 4.73 6.66
N THR A 98 -21.37 4.37 5.96
CA THR A 98 -20.72 3.06 6.02
C THR A 98 -19.27 3.21 6.45
N TYR A 99 -18.73 2.18 7.10
CA TYR A 99 -17.35 2.16 7.55
C TYR A 99 -16.61 1.00 6.91
N ASP A 100 -15.73 1.31 5.97
CA ASP A 100 -15.06 0.35 5.12
C ASP A 100 -13.58 0.26 5.51
N SER A 101 -13.09 -0.96 5.71
CA SER A 101 -11.67 -1.17 5.99
C SER A 101 -10.84 -1.03 4.71
N PHE A 102 -9.61 -0.53 4.84
CA PHE A 102 -8.65 -0.48 3.75
C PHE A 102 -7.27 -0.93 4.21
N THR A 103 -6.49 -1.51 3.29
CA THR A 103 -5.05 -1.79 3.45
C THR A 103 -4.17 -0.84 2.64
N SER A 104 -4.75 -0.16 1.65
CA SER A 104 -4.10 0.92 0.89
C SER A 104 -5.10 1.94 0.38
N LEU A 105 -4.61 3.15 0.15
CA LEU A 105 -5.34 4.22 -0.52
C LEU A 105 -4.84 4.36 -1.96
N SER A 106 -5.69 4.00 -2.93
CA SER A 106 -5.38 4.07 -4.36
C SER A 106 -5.76 5.42 -4.94
N LEU A 107 -4.81 6.35 -4.95
CA LEU A 107 -5.03 7.75 -5.26
C LEU A 107 -5.12 8.00 -6.78
N PRO A 108 -6.12 8.75 -7.25
CA PRO A 108 -6.20 9.17 -8.64
C PRO A 108 -5.11 10.20 -8.94
N LEU A 109 -4.48 10.07 -10.11
CA LEU A 109 -3.61 11.11 -10.66
C LEU A 109 -4.38 11.93 -11.70
N PRO A 110 -4.14 13.25 -11.82
CA PRO A 110 -4.78 14.06 -12.84
C PRO A 110 -4.43 13.55 -14.25
N SER A 111 -5.43 13.59 -15.14
CA SER A 111 -5.29 13.14 -16.54
C SER A 111 -4.51 14.14 -17.40
N THR A 112 -4.55 15.41 -16.99
CA THR A 112 -3.96 16.54 -17.69
C THR A 112 -2.60 16.89 -17.08
N PRO A 113 -1.61 17.30 -17.90
CA PRO A 113 -0.33 17.76 -17.40
C PRO A 113 -0.57 18.98 -16.50
N THR A 114 -0.28 18.83 -15.22
CA THR A 114 -0.22 19.93 -14.27
C THR A 114 1.25 20.18 -13.92
N PRO A 115 1.64 21.44 -13.66
CA PRO A 115 3.05 21.79 -13.43
C PRO A 115 3.61 21.17 -12.14
N SER A 116 2.75 20.84 -11.17
CA SER A 116 3.13 20.18 -9.92
C SER A 116 1.97 19.32 -9.41
N ILE A 117 2.20 18.03 -9.20
CA ILE A 117 1.27 17.12 -8.52
C ILE A 117 1.91 16.79 -7.17
N SER A 118 1.14 16.86 -6.10
CA SER A 118 1.60 16.42 -4.77
C SER A 118 0.73 15.28 -4.24
N LEU A 119 1.30 14.42 -3.40
CA LEU A 119 0.59 13.35 -2.71
C LEU A 119 -0.62 13.88 -1.94
N ILE A 120 -0.44 15.01 -1.25
CA ILE A 120 -1.50 15.68 -0.50
C ILE A 120 -2.63 16.12 -1.43
N SER A 121 -2.33 16.74 -2.57
CA SER A 121 -3.38 17.12 -3.53
C SER A 121 -4.13 15.91 -4.10
N CYS A 122 -3.45 14.78 -4.32
CA CYS A 122 -4.08 13.54 -4.75
C CYS A 122 -4.96 12.91 -3.65
N LEU A 123 -4.54 13.03 -2.38
CA LEU A 123 -5.35 12.60 -1.23
C LEU A 123 -6.58 13.49 -1.04
N GLU A 124 -6.44 14.80 -1.19
CA GLU A 124 -7.56 15.75 -1.10
C GLU A 124 -8.59 15.50 -2.20
N GLU A 125 -8.15 15.24 -3.43
CA GLU A 125 -9.04 14.83 -4.53
C GLU A 125 -9.75 13.49 -4.22
N TYR A 126 -9.03 12.54 -3.62
CA TYR A 126 -9.61 11.24 -3.22
C TYR A 126 -10.69 11.36 -2.13
N LEU A 127 -10.55 12.34 -1.23
CA LEU A 127 -11.47 12.59 -0.11
C LEU A 127 -12.55 13.64 -0.45
N ALA A 128 -12.48 14.26 -1.63
CA ALA A 128 -13.41 15.29 -2.05
C ALA A 128 -14.85 14.75 -2.13
N GLU A 129 -15.81 15.59 -1.78
CA GLU A 129 -17.22 15.27 -1.96
C GLU A 129 -17.58 15.31 -3.45
N GLU A 130 -18.15 14.23 -3.96
CA GLU A 130 -18.56 14.11 -5.36
C GLU A 130 -19.99 13.54 -5.47
N PRO A 131 -20.81 13.99 -6.44
CA PRO A 131 -22.10 13.37 -6.70
C PRO A 131 -21.91 11.97 -7.30
N LEU A 132 -22.75 11.01 -6.87
CA LEU A 132 -22.76 9.68 -7.48
C LEU A 132 -23.00 9.76 -8.99
N GLY A 133 -22.42 8.82 -9.73
CA GLY A 133 -22.69 8.69 -11.17
C GLY A 133 -24.16 8.42 -11.48
N PRO A 134 -24.65 8.81 -12.66
CA PRO A 134 -26.06 8.61 -13.05
C PRO A 134 -26.48 7.13 -13.04
N ASP A 135 -25.54 6.21 -13.30
CA ASP A 135 -25.80 4.77 -13.32
C ASP A 135 -25.75 4.12 -11.92
N ASN A 136 -25.27 4.84 -10.90
CA ASN A 136 -25.05 4.34 -9.53
C ASN A 136 -25.82 5.17 -8.48
N MET A 137 -27.01 5.66 -8.81
CA MET A 137 -27.80 6.48 -7.89
C MET A 137 -28.23 5.71 -6.64
N TRP A 138 -28.19 6.39 -5.49
CA TRP A 138 -28.59 5.83 -4.21
C TRP A 138 -30.11 5.89 -4.01
N PHE A 139 -30.71 4.80 -3.55
CA PHE A 139 -32.11 4.81 -3.14
C PHE A 139 -32.25 5.48 -1.77
N CYS A 140 -32.77 6.70 -1.75
CA CYS A 140 -32.98 7.44 -0.51
C CYS A 140 -34.20 6.89 0.25
N PRO A 141 -34.07 6.43 1.51
CA PRO A 141 -35.15 5.81 2.25
C PRO A 141 -36.28 6.79 2.61
N GLN A 142 -35.97 8.08 2.81
CA GLN A 142 -36.98 9.12 3.07
C GLN A 142 -37.74 9.52 1.79
N CYS A 143 -37.03 9.78 0.69
CA CYS A 143 -37.65 10.15 -0.57
C CYS A 143 -38.36 8.98 -1.27
N LYS A 144 -38.01 7.74 -0.90
CA LYS A 144 -38.45 6.49 -1.56
C LYS A 144 -38.20 6.49 -3.08
N LYS A 145 -37.09 7.11 -3.50
CA LYS A 145 -36.68 7.23 -4.91
C LYS A 145 -35.17 7.24 -5.01
N GLN A 146 -34.64 6.81 -6.17
CA GLN A 146 -33.25 7.01 -6.53
C GLN A 146 -32.91 8.51 -6.58
N ARG A 147 -31.82 8.86 -5.92
CA ARG A 147 -31.26 10.21 -5.86
C ARG A 147 -29.77 10.13 -6.16
N GLN A 148 -29.29 11.14 -6.87
CA GLN A 148 -27.87 11.36 -7.04
C GLN A 148 -27.31 11.95 -5.74
N ALA A 149 -27.04 11.08 -4.77
CA ALA A 149 -26.48 11.48 -3.49
C ALA A 149 -25.08 12.06 -3.67
N ASN A 150 -24.69 12.97 -2.80
CA ASN A 150 -23.29 13.33 -2.68
C ASN A 150 -22.60 12.28 -1.82
N LYS A 151 -21.48 11.76 -2.32
CA LYS A 151 -20.62 10.82 -1.62
C LYS A 151 -19.37 11.56 -1.14
N LYS A 152 -19.01 11.35 0.12
CA LYS A 152 -17.77 11.82 0.70
C LYS A 152 -17.05 10.69 1.42
N LEU A 153 -15.73 10.65 1.31
CA LEU A 153 -14.88 9.74 2.07
C LEU A 153 -14.12 10.55 3.12
N ASP A 154 -14.15 10.08 4.37
CA ASP A 154 -13.36 10.63 5.47
C ASP A 154 -12.46 9.52 6.04
N LEU A 155 -11.23 9.87 6.42
CA LEU A 155 -10.29 8.94 7.06
C LEU A 155 -10.69 8.76 8.54
N TRP A 156 -11.31 7.65 8.87
CA TRP A 156 -11.82 7.40 10.23
C TRP A 156 -10.75 6.86 11.17
N LYS A 157 -9.97 5.88 10.72
CA LYS A 157 -8.83 5.31 11.44
C LYS A 157 -7.67 5.12 10.46
N LEU A 158 -6.47 5.59 10.84
CA LEU A 158 -5.26 5.36 10.07
C LEU A 158 -4.43 4.18 10.64
N PRO A 159 -3.78 3.38 9.78
CA PRO A 159 -2.98 2.22 10.16
C PRO A 159 -1.59 2.60 10.70
N GLU A 160 -0.86 1.65 11.28
CA GLU A 160 0.56 1.86 11.65
C GLU A 160 1.43 2.00 10.41
N ILE A 161 1.19 1.17 9.40
CA ILE A 161 1.79 1.27 8.07
C ILE A 161 0.74 1.73 7.07
N LEU A 162 0.91 2.94 6.55
CA LEU A 162 0.04 3.53 5.54
C LEU A 162 0.64 3.34 4.14
N MET A 163 -0.11 2.66 3.28
CA MET A 163 0.25 2.45 1.88
C MET A 163 -0.57 3.37 0.96
N PHE A 164 0.12 4.13 0.13
CA PHE A 164 -0.48 4.83 -1.01
C PHE A 164 -0.11 4.13 -2.32
N GLN A 165 -1.10 3.83 -3.14
CA GLN A 165 -0.88 3.46 -4.54
C GLN A 165 -1.19 4.68 -5.42
N LEU A 166 -0.23 5.08 -6.25
CA LEU A 166 -0.47 6.08 -7.29
C LEU A 166 -1.07 5.36 -8.51
N LYS A 167 -2.34 5.64 -8.86
CA LYS A 167 -3.03 5.01 -10.00
C LYS A 167 -2.48 5.48 -11.35
N ARG A 168 -1.27 5.02 -11.68
CA ARG A 168 -0.54 5.39 -12.91
C ARG A 168 -1.08 4.69 -14.15
N PHE A 169 -1.69 3.51 -14.00
CA PHE A 169 -2.21 2.76 -15.14
C PHE A 169 -3.67 3.08 -15.36
N ARG A 170 -4.00 3.51 -16.58
CA ARG A 170 -5.37 3.76 -17.01
C ARG A 170 -5.71 2.98 -18.26
N THR A 171 -6.86 2.32 -18.22
CA THR A 171 -7.44 1.63 -19.36
C THR A 171 -8.37 2.59 -20.10
N SER A 172 -8.03 2.91 -21.36
CA SER A 172 -8.97 3.49 -22.31
C SER A 172 -9.57 2.37 -23.18
N LYS A 173 -10.66 2.65 -23.90
CA LYS A 173 -11.33 1.67 -24.79
C LYS A 173 -10.40 1.03 -25.83
N TYR A 174 -9.28 1.68 -26.15
CA TYR A 174 -8.37 1.28 -27.22
C TYR A 174 -6.92 1.06 -26.78
N PHE A 175 -6.52 1.59 -25.63
CA PHE A 175 -5.12 1.50 -25.18
C PHE A 175 -5.01 1.62 -23.67
N LEU A 176 -4.00 0.94 -23.15
CA LEU A 176 -3.52 1.03 -21.79
C LEU A 176 -2.42 2.11 -21.76
N LYS A 177 -2.55 3.13 -20.90
CA LYS A 177 -1.58 4.23 -20.79
C LYS A 177 -1.07 4.37 -19.37
N LYS A 178 0.25 4.45 -19.21
CA LYS A 178 0.92 4.85 -17.97
C LYS A 178 1.01 6.38 -17.86
N ILE A 179 0.71 6.91 -16.68
CA ILE A 179 0.90 8.32 -16.33
C ILE A 179 2.32 8.49 -15.79
N ASP A 180 3.19 9.10 -16.60
CA ASP A 180 4.59 9.39 -16.27
C ASP A 180 4.79 10.76 -15.58
N ALA A 181 3.79 11.17 -14.80
CA ALA A 181 3.83 12.44 -14.10
C ALA A 181 4.66 12.30 -12.81
N PHE A 182 5.49 13.31 -12.52
CA PHE A 182 6.17 13.41 -11.24
C PHE A 182 5.15 13.77 -10.15
N VAL A 183 5.20 13.07 -9.03
CA VAL A 183 4.35 13.33 -7.86
C VAL A 183 5.28 13.65 -6.71
N ASP A 184 5.19 14.85 -6.16
CA ASP A 184 5.93 15.23 -4.97
C ASP A 184 5.27 14.62 -3.72
N PHE A 185 6.06 13.94 -2.89
CA PHE A 185 5.61 13.33 -1.66
C PHE A 185 6.63 13.58 -0.54
N PRO A 186 6.21 13.84 0.71
CA PRO A 186 7.14 14.08 1.81
C PRO A 186 7.91 12.81 2.18
N VAL A 187 9.23 12.90 2.38
CA VAL A 187 10.06 11.76 2.81
C VAL A 187 10.08 11.69 4.33
N ASP A 188 10.47 12.78 5.00
CA ASP A 188 10.58 12.79 6.46
C ASP A 188 9.23 12.83 7.17
N GLU A 189 8.39 13.81 6.84
CA GLU A 189 7.21 14.13 7.64
C GLU A 189 5.97 14.35 6.77
N LEU A 190 5.08 13.37 6.81
CA LEU A 190 3.73 13.43 6.29
C LEU A 190 2.77 13.64 7.47
N ASP A 191 2.24 14.87 7.60
CA ASP A 191 1.23 15.17 8.62
C ASP A 191 -0.19 14.92 8.10
N LEU A 192 -0.85 13.91 8.67
CA LEU A 192 -2.24 13.56 8.40
C LEU A 192 -3.19 13.92 9.56
N SER A 193 -2.71 14.63 10.58
CA SER A 193 -3.50 14.99 11.77
C SER A 193 -4.78 15.75 11.40
N LYS A 194 -4.75 16.54 10.31
CA LYS A 194 -5.92 17.28 9.79
C LYS A 194 -7.06 16.39 9.28
N TYR A 195 -6.81 15.12 9.01
CA TYR A 195 -7.78 14.19 8.45
C TYR A 195 -8.36 13.22 9.49
N VAL A 196 -7.84 13.20 10.72
CA VAL A 196 -8.29 12.30 11.79
C VAL A 196 -9.28 13.04 12.71
N GLU A 197 -10.49 12.50 12.89
CA GLU A 197 -11.58 13.19 13.62
C GLU A 197 -11.26 13.51 15.10
N ASN A 198 -10.26 12.87 15.72
CA ASN A 198 -9.97 12.99 17.16
C ASN A 198 -8.86 13.99 17.55
N GLY A 199 -8.26 14.69 16.58
CA GLY A 199 -7.16 15.63 16.88
C GLY A 199 -5.87 14.97 17.39
N GLU A 200 -5.74 13.65 17.22
CA GLU A 200 -4.49 12.94 17.48
C GLU A 200 -3.41 13.36 16.49
N SER A 201 -2.20 13.59 16.99
CA SER A 201 -1.03 13.75 16.13
C SER A 201 -0.83 12.48 15.30
N CYS A 202 -0.84 12.64 14.00
CA CYS A 202 -0.73 11.54 13.04
C CYS A 202 0.35 11.87 12.01
N LEU A 203 1.60 11.79 12.47
CA LEU A 203 2.78 12.00 11.65
C LEU A 203 3.26 10.66 11.11
N TYR A 204 3.67 10.65 9.85
CA TYR A 204 4.29 9.50 9.20
C TYR A 204 5.62 9.88 8.59
N GLU A 205 6.50 8.90 8.45
CA GLU A 205 7.73 9.01 7.64
C GLU A 205 7.73 7.93 6.56
N LEU A 206 8.26 8.28 5.38
CA LEU A 206 8.44 7.34 4.29
C LEU A 206 9.62 6.42 4.63
N TYR A 207 9.44 5.11 4.43
CA TYR A 207 10.51 4.14 4.65
C TYR A 207 10.68 3.16 3.50
N ALA A 208 9.73 3.09 2.56
CA ALA A 208 9.91 2.33 1.33
C ALA A 208 9.11 2.91 0.15
N VAL A 209 9.64 2.70 -1.06
CA VAL A 209 9.02 3.04 -2.34
C VAL A 209 9.13 1.83 -3.28
N CYS A 210 8.01 1.36 -3.80
CA CYS A 210 8.01 0.47 -4.96
C CYS A 210 8.01 1.35 -6.21
N ASN A 211 9.08 1.27 -6.99
CA ASN A 211 9.23 1.96 -8.26
C ASN A 211 8.76 1.06 -9.40
N HIS A 212 8.31 1.65 -10.50
CA HIS A 212 8.04 0.94 -11.75
C HIS A 212 8.53 1.78 -12.93
N ASP A 213 9.44 1.21 -13.71
CA ASP A 213 9.91 1.74 -14.98
C ASP A 213 9.30 0.98 -16.16
N GLY A 214 9.21 1.63 -17.32
CA GLY A 214 8.57 1.04 -18.50
C GLY A 214 7.04 1.11 -18.51
N GLY A 215 6.42 0.34 -19.40
CA GLY A 215 4.98 0.36 -19.72
C GLY A 215 4.22 -0.87 -19.22
N ILE A 216 2.93 -0.96 -19.54
CA ILE A 216 2.00 -1.97 -18.97
C ILE A 216 2.29 -3.41 -19.44
N GLY A 217 2.99 -3.59 -20.56
CA GLY A 217 3.35 -4.92 -21.09
C GLY A 217 4.84 -5.26 -21.02
N LEU A 218 5.68 -4.29 -20.64
CA LEU A 218 7.11 -4.45 -20.45
C LEU A 218 7.57 -3.33 -19.51
N GLY A 219 7.80 -3.69 -18.26
CA GLY A 219 8.29 -2.81 -17.21
C GLY A 219 9.20 -3.55 -16.23
N HIS A 220 9.74 -2.79 -15.28
CA HIS A 220 10.66 -3.27 -14.26
C HIS A 220 10.37 -2.55 -12.94
N TYR A 221 10.02 -3.30 -11.90
CA TYR A 221 9.88 -2.84 -10.53
C TYR A 221 11.20 -2.88 -9.76
N THR A 222 11.49 -1.81 -9.02
CA THR A 222 12.59 -1.79 -8.05
C THR A 222 12.08 -1.31 -6.70
N ALA A 223 12.86 -1.48 -5.65
CA ALA A 223 12.55 -0.95 -4.33
C ALA A 223 13.56 0.11 -3.92
N TYR A 224 13.10 1.21 -3.34
CA TYR A 224 13.90 1.94 -2.37
C TYR A 224 13.40 1.61 -0.98
N ALA A 225 14.30 1.30 -0.03
CA ALA A 225 13.93 1.13 1.37
C ALA A 225 15.02 1.70 2.30
N LYS A 226 14.58 2.26 3.43
CA LYS A 226 15.42 2.93 4.43
C LYS A 226 15.78 1.99 5.57
N MET A 227 16.98 1.43 5.57
CA MET A 227 17.41 0.49 6.61
C MET A 227 17.27 1.11 8.00
N ILE A 228 16.75 0.34 8.96
CA ILE A 228 16.60 0.77 10.36
C ILE A 228 17.81 0.27 11.13
N ASP A 229 18.97 0.80 10.79
CA ASP A 229 20.21 0.69 11.55
C ASP A 229 20.56 2.06 12.15
N ASP A 230 21.73 2.17 12.79
CA ASP A 230 22.17 3.41 13.44
C ASP A 230 22.26 4.59 12.44
N ASP A 231 22.48 4.31 11.15
CA ASP A 231 22.76 5.31 10.12
C ASP A 231 21.52 5.70 9.28
N ASN A 232 20.44 4.92 9.34
CA ASN A 232 19.16 5.21 8.67
C ASN A 232 19.30 5.45 7.16
N GLU A 233 20.19 4.70 6.50
CA GLU A 233 20.53 4.89 5.08
C GLU A 233 19.51 4.25 4.11
N TRP A 234 19.39 4.83 2.92
CA TRP A 234 18.53 4.31 1.86
C TRP A 234 19.29 3.37 0.92
N TYR A 235 18.60 2.30 0.51
CA TYR A 235 19.12 1.32 -0.44
C TYR A 235 18.14 1.09 -1.59
N CYS A 236 18.69 0.92 -2.78
CA CYS A 236 18.03 0.40 -3.96
C CYS A 236 18.14 -1.12 -4.02
N TYR A 237 17.01 -1.79 -4.18
CA TYR A 237 16.90 -3.23 -4.40
C TYR A 237 16.39 -3.47 -5.82
N ASP A 238 17.31 -3.90 -6.68
CA ASP A 238 17.07 -4.25 -8.06
C ASP A 238 17.39 -5.74 -8.26
N ASP A 239 16.36 -6.57 -8.10
CA ASP A 239 16.45 -8.03 -8.07
C ASP A 239 17.52 -8.56 -7.10
N SER A 240 18.68 -8.97 -7.63
CA SER A 240 19.79 -9.53 -6.86
C SER A 240 20.87 -8.49 -6.51
N LEU A 241 20.71 -7.26 -6.98
CA LEU A 241 21.62 -6.16 -6.74
C LEU A 241 21.04 -5.24 -5.66
N VAL A 242 21.87 -4.96 -4.66
CA VAL A 242 21.58 -3.98 -3.62
C VAL A 242 22.66 -2.90 -3.68
N SER A 243 22.25 -1.65 -3.75
CA SER A 243 23.18 -0.50 -3.77
C SER A 243 22.66 0.65 -2.91
N PRO A 244 23.54 1.42 -2.25
CA PRO A 244 23.12 2.62 -1.54
C PRO A 244 22.53 3.65 -2.52
N VAL A 245 21.59 4.47 -2.04
CA VAL A 245 20.96 5.55 -2.82
C VAL A 245 20.83 6.80 -1.96
N ASP A 246 21.05 7.98 -2.54
CA ASP A 246 20.89 9.25 -1.83
C ASP A 246 19.39 9.59 -1.68
N GLU A 247 19.02 10.24 -0.59
CA GLU A 247 17.63 10.61 -0.32
C GLU A 247 17.03 11.51 -1.43
N SER A 248 17.87 12.32 -2.09
CA SER A 248 17.45 13.17 -3.21
C SER A 248 16.95 12.39 -4.43
N GLU A 249 17.28 11.10 -4.55
CA GLU A 249 16.87 10.24 -5.67
C GLU A 249 15.56 9.47 -5.38
N ILE A 250 15.11 9.44 -4.12
CA ILE A 250 13.91 8.69 -3.69
C ILE A 250 12.65 9.19 -4.39
N LYS A 251 12.56 10.51 -4.60
CA LYS A 251 11.45 11.12 -5.34
C LYS A 251 11.70 11.02 -6.83
N SER A 252 10.98 10.13 -7.49
CA SER A 252 11.08 9.94 -8.94
C SER A 252 9.71 9.75 -9.59
N LYS A 253 9.66 9.81 -10.93
CA LYS A 253 8.45 9.44 -11.70
C LYS A 253 8.14 7.95 -11.63
N ALA A 254 9.12 7.12 -11.28
CA ALA A 254 8.97 5.68 -11.17
C ALA A 254 8.17 5.28 -9.93
N ALA A 255 8.16 6.12 -8.88
CA ALA A 255 7.44 5.85 -7.63
C ALA A 255 5.98 5.46 -7.89
N TYR A 256 5.59 4.26 -7.45
CA TYR A 256 4.29 3.64 -7.73
C TYR A 256 3.52 3.32 -6.44
N LEU A 257 4.16 2.63 -5.49
CA LEU A 257 3.65 2.42 -4.13
C LEU A 257 4.54 3.16 -3.14
N LEU A 258 3.93 3.89 -2.21
CA LEU A 258 4.60 4.61 -1.14
C LEU A 258 4.21 4.00 0.20
N PHE A 259 5.20 3.69 1.03
CA PHE A 259 5.00 3.08 2.34
C PHE A 259 5.48 4.01 3.43
N TYR A 260 4.53 4.43 4.24
CA TYR A 260 4.69 5.35 5.34
C TYR A 260 4.51 4.61 6.66
N ARG A 261 5.42 4.80 7.61
CA ARG A 261 5.29 4.28 8.98
C ARG A 261 4.89 5.41 9.92
N ARG A 262 3.94 5.14 10.82
CA ARG A 262 3.48 6.13 11.80
C ARG A 262 4.62 6.43 12.78
N ARG A 263 4.95 7.70 12.97
CA ARG A 263 5.87 8.13 14.03
C ARG A 263 5.15 8.01 15.36
N VAL A 264 5.71 7.22 16.26
CA VAL A 264 5.18 7.05 17.61
C VAL A 264 5.82 8.08 18.53
N GLY A 265 5.01 8.73 19.37
CA GLY A 265 5.53 9.61 20.42
C GLY A 265 6.48 8.84 21.35
N SER A 266 7.43 9.54 21.96
CA SER A 266 8.58 8.98 22.71
C SER A 266 8.26 7.95 23.81
N GLU A 267 7.00 7.77 24.22
CA GLU A 267 6.59 6.81 25.27
C GLU A 267 6.22 5.41 24.75
N SER A 268 5.87 5.25 23.47
CA SER A 268 5.51 3.92 22.90
C SER A 268 6.56 3.33 21.96
N ALA A 269 7.71 4.01 21.81
CA ALA A 269 8.87 3.52 21.06
C ALA A 269 9.49 2.24 21.66
N GLU A 270 9.45 2.07 22.99
CA GLU A 270 10.01 0.90 23.69
C GLU A 270 9.21 -0.40 23.42
N VAL A 271 7.92 -0.28 23.06
CA VAL A 271 7.06 -1.45 22.78
C VAL A 271 7.28 -1.99 21.36
N ILE A 272 7.64 -1.13 20.40
CA ILE A 272 7.84 -1.52 18.99
C ILE A 272 9.24 -2.12 18.77
N GLN A 273 10.25 -1.66 19.51
CA GLN A 273 11.61 -2.23 19.47
C GLN A 273 11.67 -3.71 19.86
N ALA A 274 10.65 -4.24 20.54
CA ALA A 274 10.67 -5.61 21.07
C ALA A 274 9.90 -6.65 20.24
N GLY A 275 9.22 -6.29 19.14
CA GLY A 275 8.40 -7.31 18.45
C GLY A 275 7.73 -7.00 17.10
N GLY A 276 7.96 -5.85 16.45
CA GLY A 276 7.27 -5.51 15.18
C GLY A 276 8.14 -4.93 14.06
N SER A 277 9.28 -4.30 14.39
CA SER A 277 10.03 -3.49 13.40
C SER A 277 10.71 -4.27 12.27
N VAL A 278 10.91 -5.59 12.43
CA VAL A 278 11.73 -6.40 11.52
C VAL A 278 10.89 -7.09 10.43
N GLU A 279 9.64 -7.43 10.74
CA GLU A 279 8.74 -8.20 9.85
C GLU A 279 7.94 -7.29 8.90
N GLU A 280 7.53 -6.10 9.36
CA GLU A 280 6.89 -5.05 8.56
C GLU A 280 7.78 -4.55 7.42
N PHE A 281 9.08 -4.51 7.69
CA PHE A 281 10.11 -3.97 6.82
C PHE A 281 10.38 -4.89 5.61
N PHE A 282 10.28 -6.20 5.78
CA PHE A 282 10.68 -7.18 4.76
C PHE A 282 9.54 -7.79 3.96
N LEU A 283 8.29 -7.64 4.41
CA LEU A 283 7.14 -7.63 3.52
C LEU A 283 7.52 -6.83 2.27
N LEU A 284 7.99 -5.61 2.44
CA LEU A 284 8.27 -4.67 1.36
C LEU A 284 9.47 -5.00 0.47
N GLN A 285 10.57 -5.45 1.08
CA GLN A 285 11.74 -5.91 0.33
C GLN A 285 11.42 -7.16 -0.50
N THR A 286 10.56 -8.06 0.01
CA THR A 286 10.05 -9.20 -0.75
C THR A 286 9.11 -8.73 -1.87
N PHE A 287 8.25 -7.74 -1.63
CA PHE A 287 7.22 -7.29 -2.58
C PHE A 287 7.76 -6.55 -3.80
N CYS A 288 8.74 -5.68 -3.61
CA CYS A 288 9.22 -4.81 -4.69
C CYS A 288 10.13 -5.56 -5.67
N CYS A 289 10.90 -6.55 -5.21
CA CYS A 289 11.78 -7.36 -6.07
C CYS A 289 11.08 -8.59 -6.69
N TYR A 290 9.86 -8.93 -6.27
CA TYR A 290 9.08 -10.02 -6.87
C TYR A 290 8.29 -9.63 -8.12
N GLY A 291 8.16 -8.32 -8.40
CA GLY A 291 7.48 -7.81 -9.58
C GLY A 291 8.30 -7.95 -10.88
N THR A 292 9.57 -8.35 -10.78
CA THR A 292 10.55 -8.21 -11.87
C THR A 292 11.25 -9.47 -12.31
N SER A 293 11.46 -10.41 -11.39
CA SER A 293 12.19 -11.62 -11.69
C SER A 293 11.34 -12.85 -11.41
N LEU A 294 10.48 -13.17 -12.38
CA LEU A 294 9.95 -14.50 -12.61
C LEU A 294 10.37 -15.00 -13.98
#